data_AF-A0A838K4D5-F1
#
_entry.id   AF-A0A838K4D5-F1
#
_cell.length_a   1.000
_cell.length_b   1.000
_cell.length_c   1.000
_cell.angle_alpha   90.00
_cell.angle_beta   90.00
_cell.angle_gamma   90.00
#
_symmetry.space_group_name_H-M   'P 1'
#
loop_
_entity.id
_entity.type
_entity.pdbx_description
1 polymer ?
#
loop_
_entity_poly.entity_id
_entity_poly.type
_entity_poly.pdbx_seq_one_letter_code
_entity_poly.pdbx_strand_id
1 'polypeptide(L)'
;MTTERGRLLALSRVIEHQRVGGYDLPGDVLEAHSAYQRAQAIPVPERPALRHPDTAATALVDQLASGQDVDLLATAGDITAAQDEARRVDVAQQLYALVVERVGERTSMVAIGAADQIITESLRPAYTQVLDDAHGHAAKLGGASLDGPGWDAPAKVRTARRELAELADRLRAIRTARLDVITLAEQTPEHDTGHNFALLRRPQALAPGWSPGPRPMPRPDVPADPVSMLVWLVTVAEPADPWLPSTAEQDAAWFDVFGQAQQARRAAAVSARANAGASV
;
A
#
# COMPACT_ATOMS: atom_id res chain seq x y z
N MET A 1 -7.70 3.64 -11.58
CA MET A 1 -8.22 2.31 -11.19
C MET A 1 -7.03 1.42 -10.90
N THR A 2 -6.89 0.98 -9.65
CA THR A 2 -5.79 0.09 -9.25
C THR A 2 -6.17 -1.32 -9.67
N THR A 3 -5.28 -2.03 -10.37
CA THR A 3 -5.54 -3.44 -10.72
C THR A 3 -5.46 -4.30 -9.46
N GLU A 4 -6.09 -5.47 -9.50
CA GLU A 4 -6.00 -6.46 -8.41
C GLU A 4 -4.54 -6.77 -8.03
N ARG A 5 -3.68 -6.89 -9.04
CA ARG A 5 -2.23 -7.00 -8.85
C ARG A 5 -1.63 -5.81 -8.09
N GLY A 6 -2.07 -4.58 -8.40
CA GLY A 6 -1.64 -3.37 -7.69
C GLY A 6 -2.02 -3.37 -6.21
N ARG A 7 -3.21 -3.88 -5.88
CA ARG A 7 -3.70 -4.02 -4.50
C ARG A 7 -2.88 -5.04 -3.71
N LEU A 8 -2.62 -6.21 -4.28
CA LEU A 8 -1.82 -7.26 -3.64
C LEU A 8 -0.35 -6.84 -3.46
N LEU A 9 0.19 -6.03 -4.38
CA LEU A 9 1.50 -5.40 -4.22
C LEU A 9 1.50 -4.35 -3.10
N ALA A 10 0.47 -3.53 -2.99
CA ALA A 10 0.34 -2.56 -1.90
C ALA A 10 0.25 -3.28 -0.53
N LEU A 11 -0.57 -4.32 -0.42
CA LEU A 11 -0.65 -5.15 0.78
C LEU A 11 0.71 -5.78 1.14
N SER A 12 1.43 -6.31 0.16
CA SER A 12 2.75 -6.90 0.40
C SER A 12 3.74 -5.88 0.94
N ARG A 13 3.73 -4.63 0.43
CA ARG A 13 4.55 -3.54 0.97
C ARG A 13 4.15 -3.14 2.39
N VAL A 14 2.86 -3.11 2.71
CA VAL A 14 2.37 -2.87 4.09
C VAL A 14 2.90 -3.95 5.03
N ILE A 15 2.95 -5.21 4.62
CA ILE A 15 3.50 -6.31 5.42
C ILE A 15 5.03 -6.20 5.54
N GLU A 16 5.74 -5.87 4.46
CA GLU A 16 7.20 -5.67 4.49
C GLU A 16 7.59 -4.52 5.44
N HIS A 17 6.81 -3.45 5.48
CA HIS A 17 7.03 -2.31 6.36
C HIS A 17 6.71 -2.60 7.83
N GLN A 18 6.02 -3.70 8.15
CA GLN A 18 5.63 -4.07 9.51
C GLN A 18 6.83 -4.12 10.46
N ARG A 19 7.91 -4.80 10.05
CA ARG A 19 9.11 -4.97 10.87
C ARG A 19 9.83 -3.65 11.13
N VAL A 20 9.93 -2.78 10.12
CA VAL A 20 10.61 -1.50 10.25
C VAL A 20 9.75 -0.51 11.02
N GLY A 21 8.45 -0.42 10.73
CA GLY A 21 7.53 0.49 11.43
C GLY A 21 7.29 0.09 12.90
N GLY A 22 7.35 -1.20 13.21
CA GLY A 22 7.04 -1.72 14.55
C GLY A 22 5.56 -1.58 14.88
N TYR A 23 4.70 -2.03 13.96
CA TYR A 23 3.24 -2.13 14.15
C TYR A 23 2.77 -3.57 13.93
N ASP A 24 1.59 -3.91 14.41
CA ASP A 24 0.98 -5.22 14.22
C ASP A 24 -0.24 -5.14 13.32
N LEU A 25 -0.31 -6.02 12.32
CA LEU A 25 -1.42 -6.08 11.39
C LEU A 25 -2.52 -7.03 11.90
N PRO A 26 -3.79 -6.81 11.49
CA PRO A 26 -4.88 -7.73 11.78
C PRO A 26 -4.56 -9.17 11.32
N GLY A 27 -4.89 -10.15 12.16
CA GLY A 27 -4.53 -11.55 11.92
C GLY A 27 -5.18 -12.13 10.66
N ASP A 28 -6.41 -11.74 10.36
CA ASP A 28 -7.14 -12.12 9.16
C ASP A 28 -6.48 -11.60 7.86
N VAL A 29 -5.92 -10.39 7.89
CA VAL A 29 -5.14 -9.82 6.78
C VAL A 29 -3.87 -10.63 6.54
N LEU A 30 -3.15 -11.00 7.61
CA LEU A 30 -1.94 -11.83 7.53
C LEU A 30 -2.27 -13.25 7.03
N GLU A 31 -3.35 -13.85 7.52
CA GLU A 31 -3.81 -15.17 7.09
C GLU A 31 -4.21 -15.18 5.61
N ALA A 32 -4.93 -14.15 5.15
CA ALA A 32 -5.32 -14.01 3.76
C ALA A 32 -4.10 -13.86 2.84
N HIS A 33 -3.14 -13.00 3.21
CA HIS A 33 -1.89 -12.84 2.47
C HIS A 33 -1.06 -14.13 2.44
N SER A 34 -0.97 -14.85 3.55
CA SER A 34 -0.30 -16.16 3.61
C SER A 34 -1.00 -17.20 2.73
N ALA A 35 -2.33 -17.21 2.67
CA ALA A 35 -3.08 -18.07 1.75
C ALA A 35 -2.76 -17.72 0.29
N TYR A 36 -2.66 -16.44 -0.05
CA TYR A 36 -2.26 -15.99 -1.39
C TYR A 36 -0.83 -16.43 -1.75
N GLN A 37 0.13 -16.26 -0.85
CA GLN A 37 1.50 -16.74 -1.06
C GLN A 37 1.56 -18.25 -1.26
N ARG A 38 0.81 -19.02 -0.46
CA ARG A 38 0.71 -20.48 -0.63
C ARG A 38 0.08 -20.86 -1.97
N ALA A 39 -0.94 -20.14 -2.43
CA ALA A 39 -1.55 -20.36 -3.73
C ALA A 39 -0.56 -20.10 -4.89
N GLN A 40 0.23 -19.03 -4.81
CA GLN A 40 1.28 -18.74 -5.80
C GLN A 40 2.40 -19.78 -5.81
N ALA A 41 2.64 -20.46 -4.69
CA ALA A 41 3.68 -21.48 -4.56
C ALA A 41 3.23 -22.89 -4.98
N ILE A 42 1.99 -23.07 -5.44
CA ILE A 42 1.51 -24.37 -5.92
C ILE A 42 2.34 -24.78 -7.15
N PRO A 43 3.02 -25.95 -7.13
CA PRO A 43 3.78 -26.41 -8.28
C PRO A 43 2.83 -26.74 -9.44
N VAL A 44 3.07 -26.11 -10.58
CA VAL A 44 2.31 -26.35 -11.81
C VAL A 44 3.08 -27.37 -12.66
N PRO A 45 2.48 -28.51 -13.02
CA PRO A 45 3.17 -29.52 -13.82
C PRO A 45 3.52 -29.00 -15.21
N GLU A 46 4.67 -29.42 -15.72
CA GLU A 46 5.09 -29.14 -17.09
C GLU A 46 4.27 -29.96 -18.08
N ARG A 47 3.96 -29.36 -19.22
CA ARG A 47 3.22 -30.05 -20.28
C ARG A 47 4.11 -31.12 -20.91
N PRO A 48 3.69 -32.40 -20.97
CA PRO A 48 4.48 -33.44 -21.61
C PRO A 48 4.63 -33.17 -23.11
N ALA A 49 5.75 -33.60 -23.68
CA ALA A 49 5.96 -33.59 -25.11
C ALA A 49 4.97 -34.53 -25.80
N LEU A 50 4.18 -34.01 -26.74
CA LEU A 50 3.25 -34.83 -27.52
C LEU A 50 4.04 -35.68 -28.53
N ARG A 51 3.75 -36.98 -28.58
CA ARG A 51 4.22 -37.83 -29.68
C ARG A 51 3.30 -37.65 -30.89
N HIS A 52 3.86 -37.21 -32.01
CA HIS A 52 3.09 -37.08 -33.25
C HIS A 52 2.87 -38.46 -33.87
N PRO A 53 1.67 -38.77 -34.39
CA PRO A 53 1.39 -40.03 -35.07
C PRO A 53 2.36 -40.32 -36.22
N ASP A 54 2.78 -39.29 -36.97
CA ASP A 54 3.73 -39.46 -38.09
C ASP A 54 5.12 -39.86 -37.63
N THR A 55 5.58 -39.29 -36.50
CA THR A 55 6.87 -39.67 -35.88
C THR A 55 6.80 -41.09 -35.34
N ALA A 56 5.69 -41.47 -34.71
CA ALA A 56 5.47 -42.84 -34.24
C ALA A 56 5.38 -43.83 -35.40
N ALA A 57 4.67 -43.48 -36.48
CA ALA A 57 4.59 -44.29 -37.70
C ALA A 57 5.96 -44.47 -38.36
N THR A 58 6.79 -43.43 -38.39
CA THR A 58 8.16 -43.50 -38.88
C THR A 58 8.99 -44.49 -38.05
N ALA A 59 8.92 -44.41 -36.73
CA ALA A 59 9.63 -45.34 -35.84
C ALA A 59 9.14 -46.79 -36.01
N LEU A 60 7.85 -47.01 -36.24
CA LEU A 60 7.29 -48.33 -36.53
C LEU A 60 7.76 -48.88 -37.88
N VAL A 61 7.87 -48.03 -38.90
CA VAL A 61 8.44 -48.41 -40.21
C VAL A 61 9.91 -48.82 -40.05
N ASP A 62 10.69 -48.08 -39.26
CA ASP A 62 12.09 -48.42 -38.98
C ASP A 62 12.22 -49.76 -38.24
N GLN A 63 11.33 -50.03 -37.27
CA GLN A 63 11.27 -51.33 -36.57
C GLN A 63 10.98 -52.48 -37.53
N LEU A 64 9.96 -52.35 -38.40
CA LEU A 64 9.65 -53.35 -39.43
C LEU A 64 10.82 -53.60 -40.36
N ALA A 65 11.48 -52.54 -40.84
CA ALA A 65 12.64 -52.64 -41.73
C ALA A 65 13.83 -53.36 -41.07
N SER A 66 13.96 -53.26 -39.75
CA SER A 66 14.98 -53.96 -38.96
C SER A 66 14.61 -55.40 -38.57
N GLY A 67 13.44 -55.90 -39.00
CA GLY A 67 12.96 -57.25 -38.71
C GLY A 67 12.42 -57.45 -37.29
N GLN A 68 12.09 -56.36 -36.59
CA GLN A 68 11.45 -56.42 -35.28
C GLN A 68 9.93 -56.53 -35.42
N ASP A 69 9.29 -57.21 -34.45
CA ASP A 69 7.82 -57.25 -34.35
C ASP A 69 7.27 -55.86 -33.98
N VAL A 70 6.17 -55.48 -34.62
CA VAL A 70 5.48 -54.20 -34.37
C VAL A 70 4.17 -54.43 -33.64
N ASP A 71 3.98 -53.69 -32.54
CA ASP A 71 2.71 -53.59 -31.82
C ASP A 71 2.07 -52.21 -32.04
N LEU A 72 1.11 -52.18 -32.98
CA LEU A 72 0.34 -50.98 -33.30
C LEU A 72 -0.54 -50.53 -32.14
N LEU A 73 -1.07 -51.46 -31.35
CA LEU A 73 -1.98 -51.16 -30.25
C LEU A 73 -1.23 -50.56 -29.07
N ALA A 74 -0.05 -51.08 -28.75
CA ALA A 74 0.83 -50.48 -27.75
C ALA A 74 1.24 -49.05 -28.14
N THR A 75 1.63 -48.83 -29.41
CA THR A 75 2.01 -47.50 -29.91
C THR A 75 0.84 -46.52 -29.87
N ALA A 76 -0.36 -46.95 -30.27
CA ALA A 76 -1.56 -46.13 -30.17
C ALA A 76 -1.88 -45.77 -28.70
N GLY A 77 -1.73 -46.74 -27.79
CA GLY A 77 -1.88 -46.54 -26.34
C GLY A 77 -0.95 -45.48 -25.78
N ASP A 78 0.34 -45.51 -26.14
CA ASP A 78 1.33 -44.51 -25.75
C ASP A 78 0.95 -43.09 -26.21
N ILE A 79 0.49 -42.95 -27.46
CA ILE A 79 0.05 -41.65 -28.00
C ILE A 79 -1.16 -41.14 -27.23
N THR A 80 -2.16 -41.99 -27.00
CA THR A 80 -3.36 -41.61 -26.23
C THR A 80 -3.00 -41.23 -24.80
N ALA A 81 -2.15 -41.99 -24.11
CA ALA A 81 -1.71 -41.68 -22.75
C ALA A 81 -1.00 -40.32 -22.67
N ALA A 82 -0.13 -40.01 -23.63
CA ALA A 82 0.53 -38.70 -23.71
C ALA A 82 -0.45 -37.54 -23.97
N GLN A 83 -1.46 -37.76 -24.81
CA GLN A 83 -2.52 -36.77 -25.07
C GLN A 83 -3.41 -36.54 -23.85
N ASP A 84 -3.80 -37.60 -23.14
CA ASP A 84 -4.61 -37.50 -21.93
C ASP A 84 -3.85 -36.82 -20.80
N GLU A 85 -2.56 -37.12 -20.64
CA GLU A 85 -1.70 -36.42 -19.68
C GLU A 85 -1.56 -34.93 -20.03
N ALA A 86 -1.35 -34.59 -21.31
CA ALA A 86 -1.32 -33.19 -21.75
C ALA A 86 -2.63 -32.46 -21.44
N ARG A 87 -3.79 -33.10 -21.64
CA ARG A 87 -5.09 -32.51 -21.27
C ARG A 87 -5.22 -32.31 -19.77
N ARG A 88 -4.76 -33.26 -18.95
CA ARG A 88 -4.76 -33.12 -17.49
C ARG A 88 -3.88 -31.96 -17.04
N VAL A 89 -2.71 -31.79 -17.65
CA VAL A 89 -1.84 -30.63 -17.39
C VAL A 89 -2.52 -29.32 -17.80
N ASP A 90 -3.14 -29.27 -18.98
CA ASP A 90 -3.88 -28.07 -19.43
C ASP A 90 -5.01 -27.71 -18.44
N VAL A 91 -5.76 -28.69 -17.95
CA VAL A 91 -6.79 -28.50 -16.91
C VAL A 91 -6.16 -28.06 -15.57
N ALA A 92 -5.05 -28.66 -15.16
CA ALA A 92 -4.35 -28.28 -13.93
C ALA A 92 -3.84 -26.83 -13.99
N GLN A 93 -3.32 -26.38 -15.14
CA GLN A 93 -2.90 -25.00 -15.38
C GLN A 93 -4.08 -24.02 -15.30
N GLN A 94 -5.23 -24.38 -15.88
CA GLN A 94 -6.46 -23.58 -15.77
C GLN A 94 -6.95 -23.48 -14.33
N LEU A 95 -6.97 -24.60 -13.59
CA LEU A 95 -7.36 -24.63 -12.19
C LEU A 95 -6.41 -23.81 -11.32
N TYR A 96 -5.10 -23.90 -11.57
CA TYR A 96 -4.11 -23.07 -10.88
C TYR A 96 -4.37 -21.57 -11.09
N ALA A 97 -4.58 -21.15 -12.33
CA ALA A 97 -4.88 -19.74 -12.64
C ALA A 97 -6.14 -19.26 -11.90
N LEU A 98 -7.21 -20.06 -11.90
CA LEU A 98 -8.45 -19.76 -11.19
C LEU A 98 -8.25 -19.72 -9.67
N VAL A 99 -7.47 -20.64 -9.10
CA VAL A 99 -7.17 -20.65 -7.66
C VAL A 99 -6.42 -19.37 -7.25
N VAL A 100 -5.38 -18.99 -7.99
CA VAL A 100 -4.60 -17.77 -7.70
C VAL A 100 -5.46 -16.52 -7.84
N GLU A 101 -6.31 -16.44 -8.87
CA GLU A 101 -7.25 -15.34 -9.06
C GLU A 101 -8.23 -15.23 -7.89
N ARG A 102 -8.91 -16.32 -7.54
CA ARG A 102 -9.91 -16.34 -6.46
C ARG A 102 -9.33 -16.04 -5.08
N VAL A 103 -8.14 -16.57 -4.80
CA VAL A 103 -7.46 -16.27 -3.53
C VAL A 103 -6.96 -14.83 -3.53
N GLY A 104 -6.50 -14.30 -4.66
CA GLY A 104 -6.16 -12.89 -4.83
C GLY A 104 -7.34 -11.97 -4.50
N GLU A 105 -8.47 -12.16 -5.20
CA GLU A 105 -9.71 -11.40 -4.99
C GLU A 105 -10.13 -11.40 -3.51
N ARG A 106 -10.16 -12.58 -2.89
CA ARG A 106 -10.50 -12.73 -1.47
C ARG A 106 -9.52 -11.96 -0.58
N THR A 107 -8.23 -12.04 -0.87
CA THR A 107 -7.19 -11.38 -0.07
C THR A 107 -7.33 -9.86 -0.15
N SER A 108 -7.56 -9.32 -1.35
CA SER A 108 -7.81 -7.89 -1.51
C SER A 108 -9.10 -7.47 -0.81
N MET A 109 -10.18 -8.25 -0.88
CA MET A 109 -11.42 -7.92 -0.17
C MET A 109 -11.22 -7.83 1.35
N VAL A 110 -10.52 -8.79 1.95
CA VAL A 110 -10.20 -8.77 3.39
C VAL A 110 -9.35 -7.54 3.72
N ALA A 111 -8.30 -7.28 2.95
CA ALA A 111 -7.39 -6.17 3.21
C ALA A 111 -8.06 -4.80 3.01
N ILE A 112 -8.95 -4.65 2.02
CA ILE A 112 -9.77 -3.45 1.82
C ILE A 112 -10.71 -3.25 3.01
N GLY A 113 -11.41 -4.32 3.44
CA GLY A 113 -12.33 -4.27 4.58
C GLY A 113 -11.63 -3.87 5.88
N ALA A 114 -10.36 -4.25 6.05
CA ALA A 114 -9.54 -3.92 7.21
C ALA A 114 -8.79 -2.58 7.09
N ALA A 115 -8.90 -1.84 5.98
CA ALA A 115 -8.04 -0.68 5.73
C ALA A 115 -8.10 0.40 6.82
N ASP A 116 -9.30 0.74 7.29
CA ASP A 116 -9.47 1.72 8.37
C ASP A 116 -8.93 1.21 9.71
N GLN A 117 -9.13 -0.09 10.00
CA GLN A 117 -8.57 -0.75 11.16
C GLN A 117 -7.04 -0.74 11.14
N ILE A 118 -6.41 -1.04 10.00
CA ILE A 118 -4.95 -0.97 9.84
C ILE A 118 -4.45 0.45 10.14
N ILE A 119 -5.12 1.49 9.64
CA ILE A 119 -4.70 2.87 9.92
C ILE A 119 -4.88 3.21 11.40
N THR A 120 -6.05 2.92 11.97
CA THR A 120 -6.48 3.43 13.29
C THR A 120 -5.92 2.60 14.45
N GLU A 121 -5.85 1.28 14.32
CA GLU A 121 -5.45 0.35 15.38
C GLU A 121 -4.01 -0.16 15.23
N SER A 122 -3.45 -0.19 14.01
CA SER A 122 -2.07 -0.66 13.79
C SER A 122 -1.08 0.50 13.62
N LEU A 123 -1.28 1.33 12.59
CA LEU A 123 -0.30 2.32 12.18
C LEU A 123 -0.29 3.54 13.11
N ARG A 124 -1.47 4.01 13.54
CA ARG A 124 -1.59 5.22 14.37
C ARG A 124 -0.95 5.06 15.75
N PRO A 125 -1.14 3.97 16.51
CA PRO A 125 -0.45 3.80 17.78
C PRO A 125 1.09 3.77 17.61
N ALA A 126 1.58 3.08 16.57
CA ALA A 126 3.01 3.06 16.26
C ALA A 126 3.53 4.45 15.86
N TYR A 127 2.76 5.23 15.10
CA TYR A 127 3.06 6.62 14.75
C TYR A 127 3.18 7.48 16.01
N THR A 128 2.19 7.44 16.90
CA THR A 128 2.19 8.21 18.15
C THR A 128 3.40 7.85 19.01
N GLN A 129 3.70 6.55 19.17
CA GLN A 129 4.87 6.11 19.91
C GLN A 129 6.17 6.67 19.33
N VAL A 130 6.33 6.69 18.00
CA VAL A 130 7.51 7.27 17.33
C VAL A 130 7.63 8.76 17.61
N LEU A 131 6.52 9.52 17.62
CA LEU A 131 6.55 10.94 17.95
C LEU A 131 6.89 11.18 19.43
N ASP A 132 6.32 10.40 20.34
CA ASP A 132 6.59 10.50 21.78
C ASP A 132 8.07 10.22 22.10
N ASP A 133 8.62 9.15 21.52
CA ASP A 133 10.04 8.80 21.67
C ASP A 133 10.93 9.90 21.07
N ALA A 134 10.59 10.40 19.88
CA ALA A 134 11.34 11.44 19.20
C ALA A 134 11.34 12.76 19.96
N HIS A 135 10.25 13.14 20.63
CA HIS A 135 10.19 14.35 21.46
C HIS A 135 11.25 14.30 22.57
N GLY A 136 11.38 13.14 23.24
CA GLY A 136 12.39 12.91 24.27
C GLY A 136 13.84 13.00 23.74
N HIS A 137 14.08 12.61 22.49
CA HIS A 137 15.40 12.72 21.85
C HIS A 137 15.68 14.12 21.30
N ALA A 138 14.69 14.79 20.72
CA ALA A 138 14.80 16.16 20.23
C ALA A 138 15.16 17.13 21.36
N ALA A 139 14.55 16.98 22.54
CA ALA A 139 14.90 17.76 23.74
C ALA A 139 16.38 17.60 24.14
N LYS A 140 16.99 16.43 23.90
CA LYS A 140 18.41 16.16 24.22
C LYS A 140 19.38 16.83 23.24
N LEU A 141 18.92 17.26 22.07
CA LEU A 141 19.75 17.99 21.10
C LEU A 141 20.09 19.39 21.58
N GLY A 142 19.22 20.04 22.37
CA GLY A 142 19.50 21.34 22.97
C GLY A 142 19.88 22.45 21.98
N GLY A 143 19.32 22.41 20.76
CA GLY A 143 19.67 23.35 19.69
C GLY A 143 20.94 23.01 18.90
N ALA A 144 21.57 21.86 19.16
CA ALA A 144 22.62 21.35 18.29
C ALA A 144 22.09 21.21 16.86
N SER A 145 22.80 21.79 15.89
CA SER A 145 22.48 21.64 14.47
C SER A 145 22.41 20.14 14.12
N LEU A 146 21.48 19.76 13.24
CA LEU A 146 21.42 18.42 12.67
C LEU A 146 22.39 18.27 11.48
N ASP A 147 22.94 19.39 10.99
CA ASP A 147 23.83 19.42 9.85
C ASP A 147 25.25 19.01 10.25
N GLY A 148 25.90 18.24 9.38
CA GLY A 148 27.30 17.87 9.50
C GLY A 148 27.58 16.61 10.33
N PRO A 149 28.84 16.14 10.30
CA PRO A 149 29.19 14.74 10.59
C PRO A 149 29.14 14.37 12.08
N GLY A 150 28.85 15.30 13.00
CA GLY A 150 28.40 15.02 14.37
C GLY A 150 29.37 14.31 15.33
N TRP A 151 30.56 13.90 14.87
CA TRP A 151 31.53 13.12 15.65
C TRP A 151 32.12 13.91 16.83
N ASP A 152 32.27 15.22 16.68
CA ASP A 152 32.73 16.13 17.75
C ASP A 152 31.64 16.47 18.78
N ALA A 153 30.38 16.11 18.53
CA ALA A 153 29.30 16.40 19.47
C ALA A 153 29.42 15.55 20.76
N PRO A 154 28.93 16.03 21.92
CA PRO A 154 28.91 15.23 23.14
C PRO A 154 28.23 13.88 22.94
N ALA A 155 28.66 12.85 23.67
CA ALA A 155 28.14 11.48 23.52
C ALA A 155 26.61 11.38 23.62
N LYS A 156 26.00 12.20 24.49
CA LYS A 156 24.54 12.33 24.62
C LYS A 156 23.87 12.79 23.32
N VAL A 157 24.46 13.79 22.65
CA VAL A 157 23.96 14.34 21.38
C VAL A 157 24.14 13.33 20.25
N ARG A 158 25.31 12.67 20.17
CA ARG A 158 25.54 11.61 19.17
C ARG A 158 24.56 10.46 19.30
N THR A 159 24.31 10.02 20.53
CA THR A 159 23.31 8.98 20.82
C THR A 159 21.94 9.45 20.37
N ALA A 160 21.50 10.64 20.80
CA ALA A 160 20.21 11.19 20.38
C ALA A 160 20.04 11.28 18.86
N ARG A 161 21.07 11.69 18.12
CA ARG A 161 21.05 11.71 16.65
C ARG A 161 20.87 10.32 16.03
N ARG A 162 21.55 9.30 16.56
CA ARG A 162 21.40 7.92 16.08
C ARG A 162 19.99 7.39 16.33
N GLU A 163 19.47 7.55 17.55
CA GLU A 163 18.12 7.12 17.89
C GLU A 163 17.06 7.85 17.04
N LEU A 164 17.25 9.16 16.77
CA LEU A 164 16.38 9.91 15.88
C LEU A 164 16.44 9.42 14.43
N ALA A 165 17.60 8.95 13.95
CA ALA A 165 17.71 8.35 12.61
C ALA A 165 16.92 7.05 12.51
N GLU A 166 17.03 6.18 13.51
CA GLU A 166 16.24 4.96 13.59
C GLU A 166 14.73 5.26 13.64
N LEU A 167 14.31 6.20 14.50
CA LEU A 167 12.92 6.64 14.59
C LEU A 167 12.40 7.27 13.29
N ALA A 168 13.25 8.00 12.55
CA ALA A 168 12.88 8.58 11.27
C ALA A 168 12.64 7.51 10.21
N ASP A 169 13.41 6.41 10.21
CA ASP A 169 13.16 5.26 9.36
C ASP A 169 11.84 4.56 9.73
N ARG A 170 11.55 4.40 11.02
CA ARG A 170 10.25 3.88 11.49
C ARG A 170 9.09 4.75 11.02
N LEU A 171 9.20 6.07 11.21
CA LEU A 171 8.19 7.05 10.77
C LEU A 171 7.94 6.95 9.26
N ARG A 172 9.02 6.86 8.48
CA ARG A 172 8.94 6.70 7.02
C ARG A 172 8.20 5.42 6.64
N ALA A 173 8.55 4.28 7.24
CA ALA A 173 7.87 3.01 7.01
C ALA A 173 6.36 3.09 7.33
N ILE A 174 5.98 3.69 8.47
CA ILE A 174 4.58 3.86 8.86
C ILE A 174 3.82 4.76 7.87
N ARG A 175 4.41 5.88 7.46
CA ARG A 175 3.78 6.81 6.50
C ARG A 175 3.63 6.19 5.11
N THR A 176 4.64 5.43 4.65
CA THR A 176 4.55 4.70 3.38
C THR A 176 3.49 3.61 3.47
N ALA A 177 3.44 2.84 4.56
CA ALA A 177 2.40 1.85 4.79
C ALA A 177 1.00 2.47 4.76
N ARG A 178 0.80 3.65 5.38
CA ARG A 178 -0.48 4.38 5.26
C ARG A 178 -0.84 4.69 3.81
N LEU A 179 0.10 5.18 3.00
CA LEU A 179 -0.15 5.46 1.57
C LEU A 179 -0.50 4.19 0.79
N ASP A 180 0.14 3.08 1.11
CA ASP A 180 -0.18 1.79 0.50
C ASP A 180 -1.55 1.27 0.93
N VAL A 181 -1.97 1.46 2.19
CA VAL A 181 -3.33 1.13 2.66
C VAL A 181 -4.39 1.99 1.96
N ILE A 182 -4.13 3.28 1.77
CA ILE A 182 -5.02 4.19 1.02
C ILE A 182 -5.12 3.74 -0.45
N THR A 183 -4.00 3.35 -1.06
CA THR A 183 -3.95 2.85 -2.44
C THR A 183 -4.70 1.52 -2.58
N LEU A 184 -4.51 0.61 -1.62
CA LEU A 184 -5.18 -0.67 -1.52
C LEU A 184 -6.70 -0.50 -1.49
N ALA A 185 -7.19 0.39 -0.64
CA ALA A 185 -8.61 0.67 -0.46
C ALA A 185 -9.20 1.62 -1.52
N GLU A 186 -8.39 2.11 -2.46
CA GLU A 186 -8.75 3.13 -3.45
C GLU A 186 -9.41 4.37 -2.84
N GLN A 187 -8.98 4.71 -1.62
CA GLN A 187 -9.50 5.87 -0.93
C GLN A 187 -8.80 7.12 -1.44
N THR A 188 -9.57 8.12 -1.86
CA THR A 188 -9.04 9.43 -2.21
C THR A 188 -9.85 10.49 -1.48
N PRO A 189 -9.21 11.46 -0.81
CA PRO A 189 -9.94 12.56 -0.19
C PRO A 189 -10.82 13.27 -1.23
N GLU A 190 -12.10 13.47 -0.92
CA GLU A 190 -13.05 14.16 -1.79
C GLU A 190 -12.79 15.67 -1.79
N HIS A 191 -12.40 16.22 -0.63
CA HIS A 191 -12.28 17.65 -0.43
C HIS A 191 -10.84 18.10 -0.24
N ASP A 192 -10.04 17.36 0.54
CA ASP A 192 -8.65 17.71 0.78
C ASP A 192 -7.70 17.24 -0.35
N THR A 193 -8.03 17.59 -1.59
CA THR A 193 -7.22 17.30 -2.79
C THR A 193 -5.83 17.96 -2.75
N GLY A 194 -5.67 19.01 -1.95
CA GLY A 194 -4.39 19.68 -1.70
C GLY A 194 -3.51 19.00 -0.66
N HIS A 195 -4.03 17.95 0.01
CA HIS A 195 -3.39 17.21 1.10
C HIS A 195 -2.95 18.10 2.28
N ASN A 196 -3.72 19.16 2.54
CA ASN A 196 -3.45 20.13 3.61
C ASN A 196 -3.53 19.50 5.00
N PHE A 197 -4.40 18.50 5.17
CA PHE A 197 -4.65 17.79 6.42
C PHE A 197 -4.04 16.40 6.46
N ALA A 198 -3.28 16.00 5.43
CA ALA A 198 -2.69 14.67 5.32
C ALA A 198 -1.55 14.40 6.32
N LEU A 199 -0.98 15.46 6.92
CA LEU A 199 0.13 15.38 7.88
C LEU A 199 -0.19 16.04 9.23
N LEU A 200 -1.01 17.08 9.24
CA LEU A 200 -1.34 17.89 10.42
C LEU A 200 -2.85 18.00 10.53
N ARG A 201 -3.42 17.86 11.72
CA ARG A 201 -4.86 18.01 11.92
C ARG A 201 -5.27 19.48 11.86
N ARG A 202 -4.38 20.38 12.30
CA ARG A 202 -4.62 21.82 12.39
C ARG A 202 -3.48 22.62 11.72
N PRO A 203 -3.25 22.43 10.41
CA PRO A 203 -2.16 23.09 9.69
C PRO A 203 -2.17 24.62 9.79
N GLN A 204 -3.35 25.23 9.97
CA GLN A 204 -3.53 26.67 10.19
C GLN A 204 -2.80 27.20 11.43
N ALA A 205 -2.48 26.35 12.42
CA ALA A 205 -1.71 26.75 13.59
C ALA A 205 -0.28 27.20 13.24
N LEU A 206 0.23 26.82 12.06
CA LEU A 206 1.54 27.25 11.54
C LEU A 206 1.45 28.49 10.64
N ALA A 207 0.25 29.00 10.38
CA ALA A 207 0.01 30.15 9.52
C ALA A 207 -0.73 31.27 10.29
N PRO A 208 -0.07 31.93 11.25
CA PRO A 208 -0.69 32.98 12.06
C PRO A 208 -1.23 34.11 11.16
N GLY A 209 -2.48 34.50 11.40
CA GLY A 209 -3.16 35.55 10.62
C GLY A 209 -3.75 35.08 9.28
N TRP A 210 -3.60 33.80 8.92
CA TRP A 210 -4.36 33.24 7.81
C TRP A 210 -5.81 32.96 8.23
N SER A 211 -6.74 33.24 7.32
CA SER A 211 -8.17 32.99 7.50
C SER A 211 -8.72 32.22 6.31
N PRO A 212 -9.64 31.24 6.53
CA PRO A 212 -10.28 30.52 5.45
C PRO A 212 -11.04 31.50 4.52
N GLY A 213 -10.76 31.45 3.23
CA GLY A 213 -11.25 32.43 2.25
C GLY A 213 -11.02 31.99 0.80
N PRO A 214 -10.82 32.92 -0.16
CA PRO A 214 -10.41 32.55 -1.52
C PRO A 214 -8.91 32.21 -1.61
N ARG A 215 -8.12 32.54 -0.60
CA ARG A 215 -6.68 32.29 -0.59
C ARG A 215 -6.41 30.82 -0.26
N PRO A 216 -5.49 30.15 -0.97
CA PRO A 216 -5.06 28.81 -0.57
C PRO A 216 -4.42 28.86 0.82
N MET A 217 -4.52 27.74 1.53
CA MET A 217 -3.80 27.59 2.80
C MET A 217 -2.29 27.57 2.51
N PRO A 218 -1.48 28.34 3.25
CA PRO A 218 -0.03 28.24 3.16
C PRO A 218 0.40 26.81 3.48
N ARG A 219 1.26 26.25 2.63
CA ARG A 219 1.90 24.97 2.94
C ARG A 219 3.00 25.24 3.96
N PRO A 220 3.06 24.47 5.06
CA PRO A 220 4.18 24.57 5.97
C PRO A 220 5.47 24.18 5.25
N ASP A 221 6.58 24.84 5.60
CA ASP A 221 7.91 24.49 5.11
C ASP A 221 8.40 23.24 5.84
N VAL A 222 8.12 22.07 5.27
CA VAL A 222 8.46 20.77 5.85
C VAL A 222 9.87 20.37 5.40
N PRO A 223 10.80 20.08 6.33
CA PRO A 223 12.13 19.62 5.95
C PRO A 223 12.10 18.34 5.10
N ALA A 224 12.98 18.25 4.11
CA ALA A 224 13.09 17.09 3.22
C ALA A 224 13.86 15.91 3.85
N ASP A 225 14.85 16.22 4.70
CA ASP A 225 15.63 15.21 5.42
C ASP A 225 14.74 14.49 6.47
N PRO A 226 14.70 13.14 6.52
CA PRO A 226 13.81 12.41 7.41
C PRO A 226 13.99 12.73 8.90
N VAL A 227 15.23 12.93 9.35
CA VAL A 227 15.53 13.24 10.76
C VAL A 227 15.07 14.65 11.09
N SER A 228 15.37 15.61 10.23
CA SER A 228 14.95 16.99 10.37
C SER A 228 13.43 17.13 10.32
N MET A 229 12.75 16.35 9.47
CA MET A 229 11.30 16.27 9.41
C MET A 229 10.72 15.73 10.72
N LEU A 230 11.29 14.64 11.28
CA LEU A 230 10.84 14.08 12.55
C LEU A 230 11.01 15.09 13.70
N VAL A 231 12.16 15.74 13.79
CA VAL A 231 12.41 16.78 14.80
C VAL A 231 11.45 17.96 14.62
N TRP A 232 11.20 18.40 13.39
CA TRP A 232 10.24 19.45 13.08
C TRP A 232 8.82 19.07 13.53
N LEU A 233 8.37 17.83 13.30
CA LEU A 233 7.05 17.36 13.73
C LEU A 233 6.86 17.50 15.24
N VAL A 234 7.86 17.10 16.03
CA VAL A 234 7.76 17.05 17.49
C VAL A 234 8.18 18.33 18.21
N THR A 235 8.56 19.39 17.47
CA THR A 235 9.01 20.66 18.06
C THR A 235 8.31 21.88 17.48
N VAL A 236 8.20 21.98 16.15
CA VAL A 236 7.62 23.13 15.46
C VAL A 236 6.16 22.86 15.13
N ALA A 237 5.85 21.65 14.68
CA ALA A 237 4.50 21.30 14.23
C ALA A 237 3.57 20.85 15.35
N GLU A 238 4.05 20.71 16.59
CA GLU A 238 3.27 20.30 17.75
C GLU A 238 1.94 21.08 17.92
N PRO A 239 1.90 22.43 17.80
CA PRO A 239 0.64 23.18 17.89
C PRO A 239 -0.36 22.85 16.78
N ALA A 240 0.12 22.34 15.64
CA ALA A 240 -0.67 21.92 14.49
C ALA A 240 -1.16 20.47 14.57
N ASP A 241 -0.85 19.77 15.66
CA ASP A 241 -1.31 18.41 15.97
C ASP A 241 -0.93 17.41 14.84
N PRO A 242 0.35 16.99 14.78
CA PRO A 242 0.81 15.95 13.88
C PRO A 242 0.03 14.65 14.08
N TRP A 243 -0.41 14.04 12.99
CA TRP A 243 -1.29 12.88 13.07
C TRP A 243 -1.18 11.95 11.87
N LEU A 244 -1.85 10.80 11.96
CA LEU A 244 -1.93 9.78 10.92
C LEU A 244 -3.41 9.50 10.60
N PRO A 245 -4.06 10.31 9.74
CA PRO A 245 -5.51 10.22 9.54
C PRO A 245 -5.94 9.10 8.60
N SER A 246 -7.17 8.61 8.72
CA SER A 246 -7.85 7.96 7.59
C SER A 246 -8.25 8.99 6.53
N THR A 247 -8.66 8.53 5.34
CA THR A 247 -9.14 9.45 4.29
C THR A 247 -10.38 10.22 4.74
N ALA A 248 -11.29 9.55 5.46
CA ALA A 248 -12.51 10.17 6.00
C ALA A 248 -12.19 11.22 7.06
N GLU A 249 -11.23 10.95 7.96
CA GLU A 249 -10.79 11.94 8.95
C GLU A 249 -10.12 13.16 8.29
N GLN A 250 -9.35 12.94 7.22
CA GLN A 250 -8.71 14.02 6.47
C GLN A 250 -9.75 14.97 5.85
N ASP A 251 -10.82 14.43 5.26
CA ASP A 251 -11.94 15.23 4.73
C ASP A 251 -12.76 15.89 5.84
N ALA A 252 -12.97 15.21 6.98
CA ALA A 252 -13.65 15.80 8.13
C ALA A 252 -12.90 17.03 8.65
N ALA A 253 -11.57 16.94 8.80
CA ALA A 253 -10.74 18.08 9.21
C ALA A 253 -10.79 19.23 8.20
N TRP A 254 -10.87 18.92 6.90
CA TRP A 254 -11.09 19.92 5.86
C TRP A 254 -12.46 20.61 6.03
N PHE A 255 -13.51 19.85 6.27
CA PHE A 255 -14.86 20.38 6.46
C PHE A 255 -14.98 21.27 7.69
N ASP A 256 -14.30 20.92 8.79
CA ASP A 256 -14.30 21.73 10.00
C ASP A 256 -13.77 23.15 9.75
N VAL A 257 -12.81 23.30 8.81
CA VAL A 257 -12.20 24.60 8.49
C VAL A 257 -12.93 25.32 7.34
N PHE A 258 -13.34 24.60 6.30
CA PHE A 258 -13.85 25.19 5.05
C PHE A 258 -15.35 25.01 4.80
N GLY A 259 -16.01 24.13 5.55
CA GLY A 259 -17.39 23.70 5.31
C GLY A 259 -18.41 24.84 5.34
N GLN A 260 -18.33 25.73 6.33
CA GLN A 260 -19.25 26.88 6.43
C GLN A 260 -19.12 27.83 5.23
N ALA A 261 -17.89 28.14 4.81
CA ALA A 261 -17.65 28.99 3.64
C ALA A 261 -18.15 28.34 2.35
N GLN A 262 -18.00 27.02 2.22
CA GLN A 262 -18.51 26.26 1.08
C GLN A 262 -20.05 26.22 1.05
N GLN A 263 -20.70 26.02 2.19
CA GLN A 263 -22.15 26.05 2.33
C GLN A 263 -22.71 27.44 1.97
N ALA A 264 -22.10 28.52 2.45
CA ALA A 264 -22.48 29.89 2.12
C ALA A 264 -22.36 30.18 0.61
N ARG A 265 -21.28 29.71 -0.05
CA ARG A 265 -21.11 29.84 -1.51
C ARG A 265 -22.16 29.05 -2.30
N ARG A 266 -22.50 27.83 -1.85
CA ARG A 266 -23.55 27.00 -2.48
C ARG A 266 -24.92 27.67 -2.35
N ALA A 267 -25.26 28.17 -1.16
CA ALA A 267 -26.50 28.90 -0.93
C ALA A 267 -26.60 30.15 -1.82
N ALA A 268 -25.54 30.96 -1.89
CA ALA A 268 -25.48 32.14 -2.76
C ALA A 268 -25.66 31.80 -4.25
N ALA A 269 -25.06 30.69 -4.72
CA ALA A 269 -25.20 30.23 -6.11
C ALA A 269 -26.61 29.75 -6.44
N VAL A 270 -27.29 29.07 -5.50
CA VAL A 270 -28.70 28.65 -5.64
C VAL A 270 -29.61 29.87 -5.71
N SER A 271 -29.44 30.84 -4.80
CA SER A 271 -30.20 32.09 -4.82
C SER A 271 -29.97 32.90 -6.10
N ALA A 272 -28.73 32.96 -6.60
CA ALA A 272 -28.41 33.64 -7.85
C ALA A 272 -29.10 32.98 -9.07
N ARG A 273 -29.15 31.65 -9.12
CA ARG A 273 -29.87 30.91 -10.18
C ARG A 273 -31.39 31.10 -10.09
N ALA A 274 -31.95 31.10 -8.88
CA ALA A 274 -33.38 31.34 -8.67
C ALA A 274 -33.78 32.75 -9.15
N ASN A 275 -32.97 33.77 -8.84
CA ASN A 275 -33.22 35.15 -9.26
C ASN A 275 -33.04 35.35 -10.78
N ALA A 276 -32.09 34.65 -11.40
CA ALA A 276 -31.90 34.68 -12.85
C ALA A 276 -33.04 33.96 -13.61
N GLY A 277 -33.62 32.90 -13.05
CA GLY A 277 -34.76 32.18 -13.63
C GLY A 277 -36.11 32.87 -13.44
N ALA A 278 -36.23 33.79 -12.46
CA ALA A 278 -37.44 34.57 -12.21
C ALA A 278 -37.53 35.87 -13.05
N SER A 279 -36.53 36.14 -13.90
CA SER A 279 -36.46 37.34 -14.76
C SER A 279 -36.90 37.08 -16.21
N VAL A 280 -37.74 36.06 -16.45
CA VAL A 280 -38.30 35.70 -17.77
C VAL A 280 -39.81 35.94 -17.78
#